data_AF-P9WEK1-F1
#
_entry.id   AF-P9WEK1-F1
#
_cell.length_a   1.000
_cell.length_b   1.000
_cell.length_c   1.000
_cell.angle_alpha   90.00
_cell.angle_beta   90.00
_cell.angle_gamma   90.00
#
_symmetry.space_group_name_H-M   'P 1'
#
loop_
_entity.id
_entity.type
_entity.pdbx_description
1 polymer ?
#
loop_
_entity_poly.entity_id
_entity_poly.type
_entity_poly.pdbx_seq_one_letter_code
_entity_poly.pdbx_strand_id
1 'polypeptide(L)'
;MVSISKSLVADICVGSSPPTVRFVTLLENHDISNTTFPSLSGVLAQYGSSLQGPAGLQHVGLAQDQKYQHALTKGLKAVEKLQHFLDGPAPMSGDPVVLRCSSARSSTLLEITDETITSGPPCAGAAREREGITSFHRMKFHLPKHVGCVQDVHETSSQMLHLSCDGLRSEDTLFDRFGRWSRDHVTIVSGMCLFSDKIMRDAVQGDGKLDVSKLSSQEPTLYELEIIARSSSAIADVASHILGKNGAAKPIPLEIVLDAPSWHYFQVVHGNLASGHCTPAEALDWLQAVELRCEQVTTVFENSVRHEMGLRGVPAGFYHILAAPGTAGVGTSIRQALTSGMVPDIADCMDAICEVEGERWAMFYSLIPEKDRPCDFRSLGNLFYIYEVVRPALAAKNGSTAAELEVSGPNSALDDSSSSGHSDILDSALHLKANVERPLIMSIDDRAERKIYSKAQAFIKKIRRAPQIPSHPLLLELYSARRVFINGNTGGDSLYWNDSSPHPLRMNTTAGSPELEAFGVIRNLYGNDCAQNLQRWFSEAGVNVSGHT
;
A
#
# COMPACT_ATOMS: atom_id res chain seq x y z
N MET A 1 -23.90 -9.46 23.05
CA MET A 1 -23.04 -10.63 22.84
C MET A 1 -22.56 -10.57 21.40
N VAL A 2 -21.29 -10.23 21.18
CA VAL A 2 -20.69 -10.30 19.83
C VAL A 2 -20.46 -11.78 19.55
N SER A 3 -21.22 -12.33 18.61
CA SER A 3 -21.01 -13.70 18.13
C SER A 3 -19.67 -13.71 17.38
N ILE A 4 -18.62 -14.22 18.01
CA ILE A 4 -17.35 -14.48 17.34
C ILE A 4 -17.62 -15.65 16.40
N SER A 5 -17.98 -15.34 15.15
CA SER A 5 -17.95 -16.32 14.07
C SER A 5 -16.51 -16.80 13.93
N LYS A 6 -16.19 -17.93 14.55
CA LYS A 6 -14.96 -18.67 14.27
C LYS A 6 -15.12 -19.21 12.86
N SER A 7 -14.78 -18.41 11.85
CA SER A 7 -14.54 -18.95 10.51
C SER A 7 -13.49 -20.03 10.67
N LEU A 8 -13.89 -21.25 10.35
CA LEU A 8 -13.11 -22.48 10.51
C LEU A 8 -11.84 -22.37 9.65
N VAL A 9 -10.74 -21.89 10.23
CA VAL A 9 -9.41 -22.10 9.64
C VAL A 9 -9.04 -23.53 10.01
N ALA A 10 -9.28 -24.46 9.09
CA ALA A 10 -8.91 -25.87 9.30
C ALA A 10 -7.38 -26.00 9.28
N ASP A 11 -6.80 -26.19 10.47
CA ASP A 11 -5.37 -26.41 10.68
C ASP A 11 -4.98 -27.86 10.36
N ILE A 12 -4.17 -28.09 9.32
CA ILE A 12 -3.49 -29.38 9.09
C ILE A 12 -2.01 -29.16 8.77
N CYS A 13 -1.16 -29.21 9.80
CA CYS A 13 0.29 -29.20 9.68
C CYS A 13 0.78 -30.50 9.05
N VAL A 14 1.47 -30.42 7.91
CA VAL A 14 2.44 -31.45 7.52
C VAL A 14 3.62 -30.73 6.90
N GLY A 15 4.75 -30.76 7.59
CA GLY A 15 6.02 -30.36 7.03
C GLY A 15 6.52 -31.45 6.08
N SER A 16 6.93 -31.05 4.89
CA SER A 16 8.01 -31.68 4.14
C SER A 16 8.35 -30.74 2.98
N SER A 17 9.65 -30.53 2.73
CA SER A 17 10.11 -29.96 1.46
C SER A 17 9.47 -30.72 0.29
N PRO A 18 8.89 -30.07 -0.72
CA PRO A 18 8.98 -28.63 -1.05
C PRO A 18 7.84 -27.77 -0.43
N PRO A 19 7.98 -26.42 -0.41
CA PRO A 19 7.03 -25.51 0.26
C PRO A 19 5.58 -25.72 -0.19
N THR A 20 4.68 -25.72 0.79
CA THR A 20 3.23 -25.86 0.57
C THR A 20 2.58 -24.49 0.69
N VAL A 21 1.75 -24.11 -0.28
CA VAL A 21 0.99 -22.85 -0.24
C VAL A 21 -0.43 -23.12 0.23
N ARG A 22 -0.91 -22.32 1.19
CA ARG A 22 -2.30 -22.34 1.67
C ARG A 22 -3.01 -21.07 1.22
N PHE A 23 -4.25 -21.26 0.80
CA PHE A 23 -5.14 -20.20 0.35
C PHE A 23 -6.19 -19.96 1.41
N VAL A 24 -6.32 -18.71 1.87
CA VAL A 24 -7.51 -18.29 2.59
C VAL A 24 -8.44 -17.69 1.54
N THR A 25 -9.19 -18.56 0.86
CA THR A 25 -10.32 -18.11 0.06
C THR A 25 -11.46 -17.85 1.05
N LEU A 26 -11.70 -16.58 1.39
CA LEU A 26 -13.00 -16.19 1.95
C LEU A 26 -14.00 -16.41 0.81
N LEU A 27 -14.59 -17.61 0.73
CA LEU A 27 -15.55 -17.96 -0.31
C LEU A 27 -16.73 -16.98 -0.25
N GLU A 28 -16.78 -16.11 -1.24
CA GLU A 28 -17.82 -15.12 -1.45
C GLU A 28 -19.14 -15.82 -1.78
N ASN A 29 -20.20 -15.56 -1.00
CA ASN A 29 -21.56 -15.78 -1.47
C ASN A 29 -21.92 -14.63 -2.42
N HIS A 30 -21.37 -14.65 -3.64
CA HIS A 30 -21.83 -13.76 -4.69
C HIS A 30 -22.90 -14.47 -5.53
N ASP A 31 -24.08 -13.85 -5.57
CA ASP A 31 -25.20 -14.20 -6.43
C ASP A 31 -24.85 -13.76 -7.87
N ILE A 32 -23.85 -14.40 -8.48
CA ILE A 32 -23.47 -14.19 -9.88
C ILE A 32 -24.30 -15.15 -10.71
N SER A 33 -25.46 -14.67 -11.15
CA SER A 33 -26.26 -15.31 -12.17
C SER A 33 -25.42 -15.44 -13.46
N ASN A 34 -24.75 -16.58 -13.63
CA ASN A 34 -24.41 -17.28 -14.90
C ASN A 34 -23.07 -18.03 -14.92
N THR A 35 -22.43 -18.28 -13.78
CA THR A 35 -21.37 -19.29 -13.72
C THR A 35 -21.67 -20.32 -12.65
N THR A 36 -22.06 -21.52 -13.10
CA THR A 36 -22.29 -22.72 -12.29
C THR A 36 -21.03 -23.12 -11.54
N PHE A 37 -20.89 -22.67 -10.30
CA PHE A 37 -20.01 -23.28 -9.30
C PHE A 37 -20.87 -24.04 -8.28
N PRO A 38 -20.43 -25.22 -7.81
CA PRO A 38 -21.20 -26.01 -6.87
C PRO A 38 -21.38 -25.26 -5.55
N SER A 39 -22.62 -25.22 -5.06
CA SER A 39 -22.98 -24.59 -3.79
C SER A 39 -22.17 -25.17 -2.62
N LEU A 40 -21.99 -24.39 -1.57
CA LEU A 40 -21.24 -24.76 -0.35
C LEU A 40 -21.75 -26.07 0.29
N SER A 41 -23.03 -26.36 0.14
CA SER A 41 -23.64 -27.64 0.52
C SER A 41 -23.11 -28.83 -0.31
N GLY A 42 -22.82 -28.64 -1.59
CA GLY A 42 -22.19 -29.64 -2.45
C GLY A 42 -20.73 -29.90 -2.09
N VAL A 43 -19.96 -28.84 -1.77
CA VAL A 43 -18.56 -28.98 -1.32
C VAL A 43 -18.46 -29.56 0.09
N LEU A 44 -19.45 -29.36 0.97
CA LEU A 44 -19.44 -30.04 2.27
C LEU A 44 -19.97 -31.47 2.19
N ALA A 45 -20.97 -31.74 1.33
CA ALA A 45 -21.51 -33.08 1.16
C ALA A 45 -20.52 -34.04 0.47
N GLN A 46 -19.68 -33.53 -0.45
CA GLN A 46 -18.71 -34.37 -1.17
C GLN A 46 -17.46 -34.70 -0.33
N TYR A 47 -17.20 -33.97 0.76
CA TYR A 47 -15.95 -34.10 1.55
C TYR A 47 -16.18 -34.39 3.05
N GLY A 48 -17.43 -34.64 3.46
CA GLY A 48 -17.88 -34.68 4.86
C GLY A 48 -17.62 -35.95 5.68
N SER A 49 -16.78 -36.90 5.26
CA SER A 49 -16.64 -38.20 5.97
C SER A 49 -15.30 -38.49 6.66
N SER A 50 -14.37 -37.54 6.80
CA SER A 50 -13.03 -37.82 7.39
C SER A 50 -12.59 -36.92 8.57
N LEU A 51 -13.49 -36.22 9.26
CA LEU A 51 -13.13 -35.43 10.45
C LEU A 51 -13.55 -36.13 11.75
N GLN A 52 -12.88 -37.24 12.09
CA GLN A 52 -12.87 -37.78 13.46
C GLN A 52 -11.41 -37.97 13.93
N GLY A 53 -10.89 -36.96 14.61
CA GLY A 53 -9.62 -37.03 15.34
C GLY A 53 -9.71 -36.17 16.61
N PRO A 54 -9.69 -36.77 17.82
CA PRO A 54 -9.80 -36.04 19.08
C PRO A 54 -8.42 -35.63 19.63
N ALA A 55 -8.43 -34.60 20.49
CA ALA A 55 -7.33 -34.08 21.33
C ALA A 55 -6.37 -33.07 20.65
N GLY A 56 -6.63 -31.77 20.87
CA GLY A 56 -5.68 -30.70 20.52
C GLY A 56 -6.13 -29.27 20.86
N LEU A 57 -7.42 -29.01 21.07
CA LEU A 57 -7.92 -27.70 21.52
C LEU A 57 -7.77 -27.53 23.04
N GLN A 58 -6.52 -27.50 23.53
CA GLN A 58 -6.25 -27.05 24.90
C GLN A 58 -6.46 -25.53 25.00
N HIS A 59 -7.22 -25.12 26.01
CA HIS A 59 -7.55 -23.76 26.42
C HIS A 59 -6.51 -22.68 26.04
N VAL A 60 -6.77 -22.00 24.92
CA VAL A 60 -6.17 -20.70 24.59
C VAL A 60 -6.53 -19.75 25.75
N GLY A 61 -5.55 -19.37 26.56
CA GLY A 61 -5.76 -18.76 27.87
C GLY A 61 -6.43 -17.37 27.79
N LEU A 62 -7.20 -17.01 28.81
CA LEU A 62 -7.93 -15.72 28.93
C LEU A 62 -7.10 -14.46 28.58
N ALA A 63 -5.79 -14.47 28.86
CA ALA A 63 -4.89 -13.36 28.52
C ALA A 63 -4.63 -13.21 27.01
N GLN A 64 -4.71 -14.31 26.24
CA GLN A 64 -4.65 -14.25 24.77
C GLN A 64 -5.90 -13.58 24.24
N ASP A 65 -7.08 -14.00 24.74
CA ASP A 65 -8.36 -13.40 24.35
C ASP A 65 -8.34 -11.88 24.56
N GLN A 66 -7.83 -11.38 25.69
CA GLN A 66 -7.69 -9.94 25.92
C GLN A 66 -6.87 -9.19 24.86
N LYS A 67 -5.75 -9.76 24.38
CA LYS A 67 -4.93 -9.11 23.35
C LYS A 67 -5.62 -9.13 21.97
N TYR A 68 -6.32 -10.21 21.64
CA TYR A 68 -7.13 -10.29 20.41
C TYR A 68 -8.31 -9.31 20.47
N GLN A 69 -9.04 -9.26 21.58
CA GLN A 69 -10.11 -8.29 21.82
C GLN A 69 -9.59 -6.86 21.75
N HIS A 70 -8.40 -6.58 22.31
CA HIS A 70 -7.78 -5.26 22.21
C HIS A 70 -7.44 -4.89 20.77
N ALA A 71 -6.82 -5.80 20.00
CA ALA A 71 -6.50 -5.57 18.60
C ALA A 71 -7.78 -5.34 17.77
N LEU A 72 -8.81 -6.18 17.97
CA LEU A 72 -10.13 -6.04 17.33
C LEU A 72 -10.77 -4.70 17.64
N THR A 73 -10.82 -4.30 18.92
CA THR A 73 -11.40 -3.03 19.35
C THR A 73 -10.63 -1.84 18.80
N LYS A 74 -9.29 -1.91 18.78
CA LYS A 74 -8.43 -0.86 18.21
C LYS A 74 -8.65 -0.74 16.70
N GLY A 75 -8.72 -1.86 15.99
CA GLY A 75 -8.98 -1.89 14.56
C GLY A 75 -10.35 -1.34 14.21
N LEU A 76 -11.41 -1.78 14.92
CA LEU A 76 -12.77 -1.30 14.70
C LEU A 76 -12.85 0.23 14.87
N LYS A 77 -12.26 0.77 15.94
CA LYS A 77 -12.18 2.23 16.14
C LYS A 77 -11.43 2.96 15.01
N ALA A 78 -10.39 2.36 14.45
CA ALA A 78 -9.65 2.94 13.34
C ALA A 78 -10.49 2.93 12.04
N VAL A 79 -11.27 1.88 11.83
CA VAL A 79 -12.18 1.75 10.67
C VAL A 79 -13.33 2.75 10.79
N GLU A 80 -13.96 2.87 11.96
CA GLU A 80 -15.01 3.86 12.23
C GLU A 80 -14.50 5.30 12.00
N LYS A 81 -13.27 5.59 12.43
CA LYS A 81 -12.61 6.86 12.14
C LYS A 81 -12.39 7.08 10.64
N LEU A 82 -11.97 6.06 9.89
CA LEU A 82 -11.83 6.19 8.44
C LEU A 82 -13.18 6.42 7.78
N GLN A 83 -14.23 5.68 8.17
CA GLN A 83 -15.57 5.85 7.63
C GLN A 83 -16.08 7.26 7.90
N HIS A 84 -15.96 7.76 9.13
CA HIS A 84 -16.31 9.15 9.45
C HIS A 84 -15.50 10.16 8.61
N PHE A 85 -14.20 9.93 8.47
CA PHE A 85 -13.33 10.79 7.70
C PHE A 85 -13.75 10.85 6.22
N LEU A 86 -13.99 9.68 5.59
CA LEU A 86 -14.31 9.59 4.17
C LEU A 86 -15.76 9.97 3.85
N ASP A 87 -16.73 9.62 4.69
CA ASP A 87 -18.14 9.97 4.44
C ASP A 87 -18.47 11.43 4.83
N GLY A 88 -17.68 12.03 5.71
CA GLY A 88 -17.93 13.35 6.27
C GLY A 88 -18.99 13.34 7.38
N PRO A 89 -19.36 14.52 7.91
CA PRO A 89 -20.46 14.62 8.86
C PRO A 89 -21.79 14.35 8.15
N ALA A 90 -22.73 13.67 8.82
CA ALA A 90 -24.07 13.50 8.29
C ALA A 90 -24.68 14.89 7.96
N PRO A 91 -25.31 15.07 6.79
CA PRO A 91 -25.93 16.35 6.45
C PRO A 91 -26.95 16.71 7.53
N MET A 92 -26.77 17.88 8.15
CA MET A 92 -27.73 18.41 9.12
C MET A 92 -29.10 18.45 8.43
N SER A 93 -30.10 17.83 9.04
CA SER A 93 -31.42 17.53 8.48
C SER A 93 -32.31 18.76 8.15
N GLY A 94 -31.73 19.94 7.94
CA GLY A 94 -32.44 21.21 7.78
C GLY A 94 -32.21 21.95 6.46
N ASP A 95 -31.12 21.69 5.72
CA ASP A 95 -30.86 22.40 4.46
C ASP A 95 -30.78 21.40 3.29
N PRO A 96 -31.67 21.50 2.29
CA PRO A 96 -31.60 20.68 1.09
C PRO A 96 -30.47 21.24 0.22
N VAL A 97 -29.22 20.97 0.58
CA VAL A 97 -28.16 20.94 -0.42
C VAL A 97 -28.49 19.71 -1.27
N VAL A 98 -29.12 20.01 -2.40
CA VAL A 98 -29.52 19.10 -3.45
C VAL A 98 -28.27 18.45 -4.05
N LEU A 99 -27.65 17.54 -3.31
CA LEU A 99 -26.96 16.41 -3.93
C LEU A 99 -28.08 15.58 -4.53
N ARG A 100 -28.31 15.78 -5.84
CA ARG A 100 -29.20 14.97 -6.70
C ARG A 100 -28.68 13.52 -6.80
N CYS A 101 -28.44 12.86 -5.68
CA CYS A 101 -28.61 11.42 -5.61
C CYS A 101 -30.10 11.20 -5.39
N SER A 102 -30.81 11.03 -6.50
CA SER A 102 -32.21 10.64 -6.52
C SER A 102 -32.45 9.44 -5.59
N SER A 103 -33.46 9.59 -4.72
CA SER A 103 -34.07 8.57 -3.84
C SER A 103 -33.23 7.99 -2.68
N ALA A 104 -33.42 8.59 -1.50
CA ALA A 104 -33.85 7.92 -0.27
C ALA A 104 -33.09 6.65 0.20
N ARG A 105 -31.90 6.86 0.75
CA ARG A 105 -31.45 6.42 2.09
C ARG A 105 -30.06 7.02 2.24
N SER A 106 -29.70 7.47 3.44
CA SER A 106 -28.32 7.88 3.76
C SER A 106 -27.42 6.63 3.70
N SER A 107 -27.19 6.05 2.52
CA SER A 107 -26.26 4.96 2.35
C SER A 107 -24.87 5.57 2.39
N THR A 108 -24.15 5.31 3.47
CA THR A 108 -22.70 5.53 3.52
C THR A 108 -22.08 4.87 2.30
N LEU A 109 -21.16 5.55 1.60
CA LEU A 109 -20.50 4.92 0.45
C LEU A 109 -19.49 3.85 0.90
N LEU A 110 -19.23 3.77 2.21
CA LEU A 110 -18.44 2.74 2.85
C LEU A 110 -19.30 2.05 3.93
N GLU A 111 -19.40 0.73 3.87
CA GLU A 111 -20.00 -0.12 4.91
C GLU A 111 -18.90 -0.97 5.54
N ILE A 112 -18.81 -0.92 6.87
CA ILE A 112 -17.94 -1.81 7.65
C ILE A 112 -18.80 -3.00 8.05
N THR A 113 -18.40 -4.22 7.68
CA THR A 113 -19.15 -5.42 8.08
C THR A 113 -18.59 -6.01 9.37
N ASP A 114 -19.35 -6.92 9.98
CA ASP A 114 -18.91 -7.67 11.17
C ASP A 114 -17.83 -8.72 10.86
N GLU A 115 -17.49 -8.91 9.58
CA GLU A 115 -16.45 -9.86 9.18
C GLU A 115 -15.06 -9.28 9.44
N THR A 116 -14.31 -9.94 10.33
CA THR A 116 -12.96 -9.53 10.70
C THR A 116 -12.05 -10.74 10.72
N ILE A 117 -10.87 -10.60 10.12
CA ILE A 117 -9.76 -11.54 10.31
C ILE A 117 -8.83 -10.92 11.35
N THR A 118 -8.73 -11.53 12.53
CA THR A 118 -7.65 -11.21 13.46
C THR A 118 -6.45 -12.10 13.17
N SER A 119 -5.44 -11.57 12.49
CA SER A 119 -4.20 -12.27 12.19
C SER A 119 -3.03 -11.71 12.99
N GLY A 120 -2.20 -12.63 13.46
CA GLY A 120 -0.91 -12.39 14.09
C GLY A 120 -0.12 -13.70 13.97
N PRO A 121 1.22 -13.66 13.98
CA PRO A 121 2.02 -14.88 13.90
C PRO A 121 1.56 -15.89 14.96
N PRO A 122 1.69 -17.20 14.69
CA PRO A 122 1.36 -18.21 15.69
C PRO A 122 2.03 -17.88 17.02
N CYS A 123 1.42 -18.35 18.10
CA CYS A 123 1.51 -17.79 19.46
C CYS A 123 2.92 -17.62 20.08
N ALA A 124 4.00 -18.04 19.40
CA ALA A 124 5.39 -17.94 19.84
C ALA A 124 6.31 -17.36 18.74
N GLY A 125 7.33 -16.58 19.15
CA GLY A 125 8.45 -16.17 18.28
C GLY A 125 8.56 -14.67 17.99
N ALA A 126 9.72 -14.28 17.47
CA ALA A 126 10.12 -12.89 17.22
C ALA A 126 9.16 -12.11 16.29
N ALA A 127 8.45 -12.80 15.40
CA ALA A 127 7.42 -12.19 14.57
C ALA A 127 6.30 -11.55 15.42
N ARG A 128 5.89 -12.18 16.53
CA ARG A 128 4.84 -11.67 17.42
C ARG A 128 5.26 -10.38 18.10
N GLU A 129 6.50 -10.34 18.58
CA GLU A 129 7.06 -9.16 19.24
C GLU A 129 7.26 -8.01 18.26
N ARG A 130 7.60 -8.32 16.99
CA ARG A 130 7.81 -7.31 15.95
C ARG A 130 6.52 -6.75 15.37
N GLU A 131 5.50 -7.58 15.17
CA GLU A 131 4.33 -7.21 14.37
C GLU A 131 3.04 -7.00 15.17
N GLY A 132 2.92 -7.62 16.36
CA GLY A 132 1.70 -7.61 17.15
C GLY A 132 0.53 -8.35 16.52
N ILE A 133 -0.60 -8.40 17.25
CA ILE A 133 -1.87 -8.91 16.74
C ILE A 133 -2.55 -7.78 15.96
N THR A 134 -3.01 -8.06 14.75
CA THR A 134 -3.75 -7.11 13.92
C THR A 134 -5.11 -7.66 13.54
N SER A 135 -6.04 -6.75 13.26
CA SER A 135 -7.34 -7.07 12.69
C SER A 135 -7.46 -6.44 11.30
N PHE A 136 -7.89 -7.24 10.35
CA PHE A 136 -8.34 -6.82 9.03
C PHE A 136 -9.85 -6.87 9.03
N HIS A 137 -10.49 -5.76 8.72
CA HIS A 137 -11.94 -5.64 8.71
C HIS A 137 -12.42 -5.66 7.27
N ARG A 138 -13.53 -6.35 7.01
CA ARG A 138 -14.17 -6.27 5.70
C ARG A 138 -14.85 -4.92 5.56
N MET A 139 -14.46 -4.21 4.52
CA MET A 139 -15.05 -2.97 4.07
C MET A 139 -15.71 -3.19 2.73
N LYS A 140 -16.96 -2.77 2.61
CA LYS A 140 -17.73 -2.75 1.37
C LYS A 140 -17.78 -1.32 0.83
N PHE A 141 -17.25 -1.13 -0.35
CA PHE A 141 -17.29 0.13 -1.08
C PHE A 141 -18.51 0.12 -1.99
N HIS A 142 -19.49 0.96 -1.66
CA HIS A 142 -20.68 1.18 -2.47
C HIS A 142 -20.37 2.24 -3.52
N LEU A 143 -20.11 1.79 -4.74
CA LEU A 143 -19.61 2.68 -5.80
C LEU A 143 -20.74 3.57 -6.33
N PRO A 144 -20.55 4.90 -6.37
CA PRO A 144 -21.55 5.79 -6.91
C PRO A 144 -21.60 5.68 -8.44
N LYS A 145 -22.79 5.86 -9.01
CA LYS A 145 -22.96 5.95 -10.46
C LYS A 145 -22.28 7.23 -10.97
N HIS A 146 -21.15 7.09 -11.66
CA HIS A 146 -20.54 8.23 -12.34
C HIS A 146 -21.43 8.68 -13.51
N VAL A 147 -21.66 9.99 -13.61
CA VAL A 147 -22.49 10.61 -14.66
C VAL A 147 -21.93 10.23 -16.04
N GLY A 148 -22.71 9.49 -16.83
CA GLY A 148 -22.32 9.02 -18.16
C GLY A 148 -22.04 7.52 -18.25
N CYS A 149 -21.97 6.79 -17.13
CA CYS A 149 -21.92 5.33 -17.17
C CYS A 149 -23.33 4.77 -17.47
N VAL A 150 -23.49 4.13 -18.63
CA VAL A 150 -24.77 3.59 -19.12
C VAL A 150 -25.19 2.31 -18.39
N GLN A 151 -24.26 1.67 -17.66
CA GLN A 151 -24.52 0.39 -16.99
C GLN A 151 -24.95 0.60 -15.54
N ASP A 152 -26.13 0.07 -15.22
CA ASP A 152 -26.80 0.09 -13.92
C ASP A 152 -26.16 -0.85 -12.88
N VAL A 153 -24.84 -1.03 -12.93
CA VAL A 153 -24.17 -1.93 -11.99
C VAL A 153 -23.84 -1.15 -10.72
N HIS A 154 -24.75 -1.22 -9.75
CA HIS A 154 -24.42 -0.95 -8.36
C HIS A 154 -23.45 -2.04 -7.87
N GLU A 155 -22.20 -2.01 -8.31
CA GLU A 155 -21.20 -2.95 -7.83
C GLU A 155 -20.72 -2.49 -6.46
N THR A 156 -20.96 -3.33 -5.47
CA THR A 156 -20.30 -3.22 -4.18
C THR A 156 -18.98 -3.99 -4.30
N SER A 157 -17.86 -3.31 -4.15
CA SER A 157 -16.57 -3.99 -3.99
C SER A 157 -16.31 -4.27 -2.51
N SER A 158 -15.56 -5.33 -2.21
CA SER A 158 -15.19 -5.67 -0.83
C SER A 158 -13.69 -5.84 -0.65
N GLN A 159 -13.13 -5.20 0.37
CA GLN A 159 -11.72 -5.32 0.73
C GLN A 159 -11.56 -5.72 2.20
N MET A 160 -10.56 -6.56 2.48
CA MET A 160 -10.12 -6.84 3.85
C MET A 160 -8.94 -5.93 4.18
N LEU A 161 -9.18 -4.90 4.98
CA LEU A 161 -8.21 -3.83 5.24
C LEU A 161 -7.87 -3.72 6.74
N HIS A 162 -6.59 -3.56 7.03
CA HIS A 162 -6.09 -3.10 8.32
C HIS A 162 -5.73 -1.62 8.23
N LEU A 163 -6.04 -0.84 9.26
CA LEU A 163 -5.82 0.60 9.25
C LEU A 163 -4.90 1.06 10.37
N SER A 164 -4.07 2.03 10.04
CA SER A 164 -3.29 2.82 10.99
C SER A 164 -3.42 4.29 10.63
N CYS A 165 -3.98 5.07 11.55
CA CYS A 165 -4.33 6.48 11.33
C CYS A 165 -3.96 7.32 12.57
N ASP A 166 -2.74 7.15 13.08
CA ASP A 166 -2.26 7.80 14.31
C ASP A 166 -2.35 9.34 14.28
N GLY A 167 -2.38 9.94 13.09
CA GLY A 167 -2.51 11.38 12.89
C GLY A 167 -3.94 11.89 12.69
N LEU A 168 -4.94 11.01 12.61
CA LEU A 168 -6.35 11.32 12.32
C LEU A 168 -7.15 11.51 13.62
N ARG A 169 -7.72 12.72 13.77
CA ARG A 169 -8.59 13.09 14.88
C ARG A 169 -10.03 12.66 14.62
N SER A 170 -10.86 12.69 15.66
CA SER A 170 -12.25 12.23 15.55
C SER A 170 -13.15 13.22 14.80
N GLU A 171 -12.73 14.48 14.74
CA GLU A 171 -13.38 15.59 14.05
C GLU A 171 -12.83 15.83 12.63
N ASP A 172 -11.73 15.17 12.26
CA ASP A 172 -11.18 15.25 10.92
C ASP A 172 -12.16 14.62 9.93
N THR A 173 -12.45 15.35 8.85
CA THR A 173 -13.30 14.90 7.75
C THR A 173 -12.66 15.28 6.43
N LEU A 174 -12.83 14.47 5.38
CA LEU A 174 -12.39 14.78 4.02
C LEU A 174 -13.32 15.81 3.36
N PHE A 175 -14.58 15.79 3.76
CA PHE A 175 -15.63 16.70 3.33
C PHE A 175 -16.13 17.50 4.53
N ASP A 176 -16.15 18.83 4.40
CA ASP A 176 -16.79 19.67 5.41
C ASP A 176 -18.32 19.47 5.40
N ARG A 177 -19.01 20.08 6.36
CA ARG A 177 -20.48 20.03 6.48
C ARG A 177 -21.24 20.54 5.26
N PHE A 178 -20.58 21.21 4.32
CA PHE A 178 -21.15 21.71 3.07
C PHE A 178 -20.76 20.84 1.86
N GLY A 179 -20.11 19.68 2.09
CA GLY A 179 -19.64 18.79 1.03
C GLY A 179 -18.41 19.31 0.29
N ARG A 180 -17.71 20.33 0.82
CA ARG A 180 -16.49 20.87 0.22
C ARG A 180 -15.28 20.12 0.75
N TRP A 181 -14.27 19.97 -0.10
CA TRP A 181 -13.00 19.37 0.27
C TRP A 181 -12.32 20.12 1.41
N SER A 182 -11.93 19.40 2.46
CA SER A 182 -11.10 19.93 3.55
C SER A 182 -9.60 19.83 3.27
N ARG A 183 -9.24 19.11 2.20
CA ARG A 183 -7.88 18.83 1.74
C ARG A 183 -7.68 19.44 0.36
N ASP A 184 -6.46 19.88 0.09
CA ASP A 184 -6.17 20.60 -1.15
C ASP A 184 -5.81 19.64 -2.30
N HIS A 185 -5.26 18.47 -1.98
CA HIS A 185 -5.03 17.35 -2.89
C HIS A 185 -4.95 16.03 -2.11
N VAL A 186 -5.15 14.93 -2.83
CA VAL A 186 -4.96 13.56 -2.33
C VAL A 186 -3.87 12.87 -3.13
N THR A 187 -2.94 12.24 -2.45
CA THR A 187 -1.95 11.34 -3.04
C THR A 187 -2.11 9.96 -2.43
N ILE A 188 -2.43 8.96 -3.25
CA ILE A 188 -2.36 7.55 -2.87
C ILE A 188 -0.97 7.04 -3.22
N VAL A 189 -0.25 6.46 -2.26
CA VAL A 189 1.08 5.89 -2.48
C VAL A 189 1.01 4.38 -2.27
N SER A 190 1.56 3.60 -3.20
CA SER A 190 1.69 2.15 -3.08
C SER A 190 3.08 1.73 -3.49
N GLY A 191 3.80 1.06 -2.58
CA GLY A 191 5.08 0.45 -2.88
C GLY A 191 4.94 -0.97 -3.42
N MET A 192 5.96 -1.44 -4.13
CA MET A 192 6.20 -2.87 -4.34
C MET A 192 7.67 -3.16 -4.59
N CYS A 193 8.16 -4.32 -4.17
CA CYS A 193 9.50 -4.76 -4.54
C CYS A 193 9.52 -5.43 -5.94
N LEU A 194 10.68 -5.43 -6.60
CA LEU A 194 10.83 -6.01 -7.95
C LEU A 194 11.22 -7.49 -7.93
N PHE A 195 12.09 -7.87 -7.01
CA PHE A 195 12.67 -9.22 -6.96
C PHE A 195 12.45 -9.84 -5.61
N SER A 196 12.08 -11.13 -5.57
CA SER A 196 12.16 -11.86 -4.31
C SER A 196 13.61 -11.89 -3.81
N ASP A 197 13.78 -11.94 -2.49
CA ASP A 197 15.10 -11.99 -1.87
C ASP A 197 15.90 -13.24 -2.28
N LYS A 198 15.21 -14.33 -2.64
CA LYS A 198 15.84 -15.50 -3.26
C LYS A 198 16.47 -15.16 -4.61
N ILE A 199 15.75 -14.50 -5.50
CA ILE A 199 16.27 -14.10 -6.83
C ILE A 199 17.49 -13.19 -6.66
N MET A 200 17.42 -12.23 -5.72
CA MET A 200 18.54 -11.33 -5.45
C MET A 200 19.80 -12.06 -4.97
N ARG A 201 19.64 -13.08 -4.11
CA ARG A 201 20.76 -13.93 -3.70
C ARG A 201 21.29 -14.78 -4.83
N ASP A 202 20.41 -15.41 -5.60
CA ASP A 202 20.80 -16.31 -6.69
C ASP A 202 21.51 -15.56 -7.82
N ALA A 203 21.24 -14.25 -7.98
CA ALA A 203 21.93 -13.36 -8.91
C ALA A 203 23.36 -12.98 -8.46
N VAL A 204 23.73 -13.22 -7.19
CA VAL A 204 25.09 -12.99 -6.67
C VAL A 204 25.75 -14.34 -6.41
N GLN A 205 26.73 -14.68 -7.24
CA GLN A 205 27.47 -15.94 -7.15
C GLN A 205 28.37 -15.98 -5.91
N GLY A 206 28.77 -17.18 -5.49
CA GLY A 206 29.58 -17.37 -4.28
C GLY A 206 30.97 -16.71 -4.32
N ASP A 207 31.49 -16.40 -5.51
CA ASP A 207 32.73 -15.64 -5.73
C ASP A 207 32.50 -14.11 -5.82
N GLY A 208 31.27 -13.66 -5.62
CA GLY A 208 30.85 -12.26 -5.70
C GLY A 208 30.51 -11.76 -7.12
N LYS A 209 30.67 -12.60 -8.15
CA LYS A 209 30.27 -12.27 -9.52
C LYS A 209 28.76 -12.17 -9.66
N LEU A 210 28.33 -11.40 -10.65
CA LEU A 210 26.93 -11.11 -10.90
C LEU A 210 26.42 -11.95 -12.07
N ASP A 211 25.34 -12.70 -11.84
CA ASP A 211 24.59 -13.38 -12.90
C ASP A 211 23.39 -12.53 -13.30
N VAL A 212 23.65 -11.54 -14.15
CA VAL A 212 22.62 -10.57 -14.61
C VAL A 212 21.47 -11.27 -15.35
N SER A 213 21.72 -12.44 -15.94
CA SER A 213 20.68 -13.22 -16.63
C SER A 213 19.54 -13.64 -15.69
N LYS A 214 19.84 -13.87 -14.41
CA LYS A 214 18.85 -14.18 -13.37
C LYS A 214 17.87 -13.04 -13.10
N LEU A 215 18.24 -11.81 -13.43
CA LEU A 215 17.38 -10.65 -13.28
C LEU A 215 16.64 -10.35 -14.58
N SER A 216 17.35 -10.33 -15.71
CA SER A 216 16.80 -9.87 -16.99
C SER A 216 15.83 -10.86 -17.65
N SER A 217 15.97 -12.17 -17.42
CA SER A 217 15.09 -13.19 -18.01
C SER A 217 14.03 -13.72 -17.04
N GLN A 218 13.77 -13.00 -15.95
CA GLN A 218 12.95 -13.49 -14.86
C GLN A 218 11.45 -13.38 -15.16
N GLU A 219 10.74 -14.50 -15.08
CA GLU A 219 9.28 -14.54 -15.13
C GLU A 219 8.65 -13.79 -13.94
N PRO A 220 7.40 -13.30 -14.05
CA PRO A 220 6.70 -12.69 -12.94
C PRO A 220 6.61 -13.64 -11.75
N THR A 221 7.09 -13.18 -10.60
CA THR A 221 7.01 -13.88 -9.33
C THR A 221 5.57 -13.87 -8.81
N LEU A 222 5.22 -14.83 -7.95
CA LEU A 222 3.90 -14.82 -7.33
C LEU A 222 3.71 -13.58 -6.46
N TYR A 223 4.76 -13.10 -5.80
CA TYR A 223 4.76 -11.85 -5.04
C TYR A 223 4.33 -10.67 -5.91
N GLU A 224 4.99 -10.46 -7.06
CA GLU A 224 4.65 -9.36 -7.99
C GLU A 224 3.20 -9.47 -8.46
N LEU A 225 2.76 -10.67 -8.85
CA LEU A 225 1.40 -10.86 -9.33
C LEU A 225 0.34 -10.64 -8.23
N GLU A 226 0.58 -11.15 -7.02
CA GLU A 226 -0.36 -11.06 -5.90
C GLU A 226 -0.49 -9.63 -5.39
N ILE A 227 0.63 -8.91 -5.27
CA ILE A 227 0.62 -7.54 -4.77
C ILE A 227 -0.02 -6.58 -5.77
N ILE A 228 0.22 -6.75 -7.07
CA ILE A 228 -0.42 -5.93 -8.11
C ILE A 228 -1.93 -6.19 -8.12
N ALA A 229 -2.37 -7.46 -8.19
CA ALA A 229 -3.79 -7.80 -8.21
C ALA A 229 -4.53 -7.24 -6.97
N ARG A 230 -3.96 -7.45 -5.79
CA ARG A 230 -4.54 -7.01 -4.51
C ARG A 230 -4.55 -5.50 -4.35
N SER A 231 -3.43 -4.85 -4.61
CA SER A 231 -3.25 -3.42 -4.33
C SER A 231 -3.98 -2.57 -5.36
N SER A 232 -3.96 -2.93 -6.65
CA SER A 232 -4.71 -2.21 -7.69
C SER A 232 -6.20 -2.13 -7.37
N SER A 233 -6.79 -3.24 -6.92
CA SER A 233 -8.20 -3.32 -6.54
C SER A 233 -8.51 -2.40 -5.34
N ALA A 234 -7.69 -2.47 -4.29
CA ALA A 234 -7.85 -1.63 -3.10
C ALA A 234 -7.63 -0.14 -3.39
N ILE A 235 -6.64 0.20 -4.22
CA ILE A 235 -6.38 1.56 -4.69
C ILE A 235 -7.61 2.09 -5.42
N ALA A 236 -8.15 1.30 -6.36
CA ALA A 236 -9.28 1.73 -7.16
C ALA A 236 -10.56 1.91 -6.32
N ASP A 237 -10.81 1.06 -5.32
CA ASP A 237 -11.94 1.21 -4.39
C ASP A 237 -11.84 2.49 -3.57
N VAL A 238 -10.67 2.80 -3.01
CA VAL A 238 -10.45 4.02 -2.22
C VAL A 238 -10.53 5.25 -3.12
N ALA A 239 -9.88 5.23 -4.28
CA ALA A 239 -9.87 6.34 -5.24
C ALA A 239 -11.27 6.64 -5.78
N SER A 240 -12.02 5.61 -6.21
CA SER A 240 -13.40 5.76 -6.69
C SER A 240 -14.33 6.27 -5.60
N HIS A 241 -14.17 5.83 -4.35
CA HIS A 241 -14.94 6.37 -3.22
C HIS A 241 -14.69 7.87 -3.03
N ILE A 242 -13.43 8.30 -3.03
CA ILE A 242 -13.04 9.70 -2.92
C ILE A 242 -13.66 10.50 -4.07
N LEU A 243 -13.41 10.10 -5.31
CA LEU A 243 -13.89 10.82 -6.50
C LEU A 243 -15.41 10.77 -6.66
N GLY A 244 -16.05 9.74 -6.14
CA GLY A 244 -17.48 9.47 -6.26
C GLY A 244 -18.36 10.41 -5.44
N LYS A 245 -17.83 11.02 -4.38
CA LYS A 245 -18.48 12.08 -3.60
C LYS A 245 -18.41 13.46 -4.28
N ASN A 246 -17.86 13.56 -5.50
CA ASN A 246 -17.85 14.83 -6.25
C ASN A 246 -19.26 15.30 -6.62
N GLY A 247 -19.90 16.01 -5.69
CA GLY A 247 -20.93 17.01 -6.01
C GLY A 247 -20.34 18.41 -6.21
N ALA A 248 -19.04 18.61 -5.94
CA ALA A 248 -18.37 19.89 -6.05
C ALA A 248 -18.10 20.27 -7.52
N ALA A 249 -18.19 21.56 -7.85
CA ALA A 249 -17.92 22.08 -9.19
C ALA A 249 -16.48 21.82 -9.69
N LYS A 250 -15.56 21.46 -8.78
CA LYS A 250 -14.16 21.12 -9.08
C LYS A 250 -13.78 19.83 -8.35
N PRO A 251 -13.27 18.80 -9.06
CA PRO A 251 -12.76 17.59 -8.43
C PRO A 251 -11.53 17.91 -7.58
N ILE A 252 -11.35 17.19 -6.46
CA ILE A 252 -10.07 17.20 -5.75
C ILE A 252 -9.00 16.59 -6.67
N PRO A 253 -7.83 17.24 -6.81
CA PRO A 253 -6.70 16.60 -7.47
C PRO A 253 -6.35 15.29 -6.76
N LEU A 254 -6.35 14.19 -7.53
CA LEU A 254 -5.97 12.86 -7.04
C LEU A 254 -4.78 12.35 -7.85
N GLU A 255 -3.69 12.08 -7.14
CA GLU A 255 -2.50 11.42 -7.69
C GLU A 255 -2.37 10.02 -7.08
N ILE A 256 -1.96 9.06 -7.89
CA ILE A 256 -1.63 7.70 -7.48
C ILE A 256 -0.16 7.50 -7.83
N VAL A 257 0.68 7.39 -6.82
CA VAL A 257 2.12 7.21 -6.96
C VAL A 257 2.46 5.74 -6.73
N LEU A 258 3.02 5.11 -7.74
CA LEU A 258 3.50 3.73 -7.69
C LEU A 258 5.01 3.76 -7.44
N ASP A 259 5.43 3.32 -6.26
CA ASP A 259 6.83 3.31 -5.83
C ASP A 259 7.44 1.93 -6.05
N ALA A 260 8.30 1.84 -7.06
CA ALA A 260 9.06 0.64 -7.38
C ALA A 260 10.56 0.94 -7.22
N PRO A 261 11.31 0.17 -6.42
CA PRO A 261 12.70 0.45 -6.15
C PRO A 261 13.58 0.15 -7.36
N SER A 262 14.35 1.13 -7.81
CA SER A 262 15.36 0.98 -8.87
C SER A 262 16.79 0.90 -8.29
N TRP A 263 17.49 2.04 -8.21
CA TRP A 263 18.85 2.14 -7.69
C TRP A 263 19.00 1.63 -6.25
N HIS A 264 17.91 1.55 -5.49
CA HIS A 264 17.85 1.01 -4.12
C HIS A 264 18.48 -0.38 -4.01
N TYR A 265 18.44 -1.18 -5.08
CA TYR A 265 19.06 -2.48 -5.11
C TYR A 265 20.59 -2.39 -5.17
N PHE A 266 21.20 -1.29 -5.66
CA PHE A 266 22.66 -1.15 -5.83
C PHE A 266 23.47 -1.47 -4.55
N GLN A 267 22.88 -1.28 -3.38
CA GLN A 267 23.46 -1.71 -2.10
C GLN A 267 23.91 -3.19 -2.07
N VAL A 268 23.27 -4.05 -2.88
CA VAL A 268 23.57 -5.50 -2.98
C VAL A 268 24.92 -5.72 -3.66
N VAL A 269 25.23 -4.93 -4.68
CA VAL A 269 26.46 -5.08 -5.49
C VAL A 269 27.59 -4.18 -5.02
N HIS A 270 27.28 -3.07 -4.34
CA HIS A 270 28.27 -2.08 -3.90
C HIS A 270 29.43 -2.70 -3.11
N GLY A 271 29.15 -3.62 -2.18
CA GLY A 271 30.21 -4.27 -1.38
C GLY A 271 31.14 -5.16 -2.22
N ASN A 272 30.59 -5.88 -3.20
CA ASN A 272 31.37 -6.71 -4.12
C ASN A 272 32.22 -5.86 -5.06
N LEU A 273 31.66 -4.77 -5.57
CA LEU A 273 32.36 -3.81 -6.42
C LEU A 273 33.52 -3.14 -5.67
N ALA A 274 33.28 -2.64 -4.45
CA ALA A 274 34.31 -2.01 -3.62
C ALA A 274 35.45 -2.97 -3.25
N SER A 275 35.15 -4.27 -3.16
CA SER A 275 36.15 -5.33 -2.88
C SER A 275 36.83 -5.88 -4.14
N GLY A 276 36.42 -5.43 -5.33
CA GLY A 276 36.94 -5.92 -6.62
C GLY A 276 36.46 -7.33 -7.01
N HIS A 277 35.41 -7.85 -6.38
CA HIS A 277 34.81 -9.14 -6.74
C HIS A 277 33.92 -9.07 -8.00
N CYS A 278 33.43 -7.87 -8.34
CA CYS A 278 32.84 -7.59 -9.63
C CYS A 278 33.40 -6.29 -10.21
N THR A 279 33.28 -6.14 -11.52
CA THR A 279 33.75 -4.98 -12.28
C THR A 279 32.67 -3.89 -12.35
N PRO A 280 33.05 -2.62 -12.60
CA PRO A 280 32.08 -1.55 -12.84
C PRO A 280 31.11 -1.85 -14.00
N ALA A 281 31.57 -2.54 -15.04
CA ALA A 281 30.75 -2.95 -16.17
C ALA A 281 29.67 -3.97 -15.75
N GLU A 282 30.05 -5.00 -14.99
CA GLU A 282 29.08 -5.98 -14.45
C GLU A 282 28.05 -5.31 -13.53
N ALA A 283 28.48 -4.37 -12.69
CA ALA A 283 27.58 -3.60 -11.83
C ALA A 283 26.62 -2.69 -12.63
N LEU A 284 27.08 -2.16 -13.76
CA LEU A 284 26.26 -1.36 -14.67
C LEU A 284 25.20 -2.21 -15.38
N ASP A 285 25.59 -3.36 -15.93
CA ASP A 285 24.66 -4.31 -16.57
C ASP A 285 23.60 -4.78 -15.57
N TRP A 286 24.02 -5.03 -14.34
CA TRP A 286 23.12 -5.38 -13.25
C TRP A 286 22.11 -4.27 -12.95
N LEU A 287 22.56 -3.01 -12.87
CA LEU A 287 21.67 -1.86 -12.61
C LEU A 287 20.68 -1.65 -13.76
N GLN A 288 21.12 -1.83 -15.00
CA GLN A 288 20.26 -1.78 -16.17
C GLN A 288 19.18 -2.86 -16.14
N ALA A 289 19.50 -4.07 -15.71
CA ALA A 289 18.51 -5.14 -15.55
C ALA A 289 17.47 -4.82 -14.46
N VAL A 290 17.89 -4.21 -13.35
CA VAL A 290 16.99 -3.74 -12.30
C VAL A 290 16.07 -2.63 -12.81
N GLU A 291 16.61 -1.64 -13.52
CA GLU A 291 15.86 -0.52 -14.08
C GLU A 291 14.84 -0.99 -15.13
N LEU A 292 15.25 -1.88 -16.03
CA LEU A 292 14.34 -2.51 -16.97
C LEU A 292 13.19 -3.20 -16.23
N ARG A 293 13.49 -4.00 -15.19
CA ARG A 293 12.42 -4.65 -14.41
C ARG A 293 11.51 -3.63 -13.72
N CYS A 294 12.08 -2.53 -13.21
CA CYS A 294 11.34 -1.43 -12.60
C CYS A 294 10.31 -0.85 -13.57
N GLU A 295 10.73 -0.53 -14.79
CA GLU A 295 9.86 0.00 -15.84
C GLU A 295 8.76 -1.00 -16.22
N GLN A 296 9.13 -2.27 -16.40
CA GLN A 296 8.19 -3.34 -16.74
C GLN A 296 7.10 -3.50 -15.68
N VAL A 297 7.51 -3.66 -14.42
CA VAL A 297 6.60 -3.88 -13.30
C VAL A 297 5.72 -2.66 -13.05
N THR A 298 6.29 -1.46 -13.08
CA THR A 298 5.52 -0.22 -12.90
C THR A 298 4.47 -0.04 -14.00
N THR A 299 4.83 -0.35 -15.26
CA THR A 299 3.90 -0.32 -16.39
C THR A 299 2.73 -1.29 -16.19
N VAL A 300 3.00 -2.52 -15.74
CA VAL A 300 1.95 -3.51 -15.46
C VAL A 300 1.06 -3.05 -14.29
N PHE A 301 1.67 -2.55 -13.22
CA PHE A 301 0.92 -2.09 -12.05
C PHE A 301 0.03 -0.89 -12.40
N GLU A 302 0.55 0.07 -13.16
CA GLU A 302 -0.19 1.21 -13.69
C GLU A 302 -1.39 0.78 -14.54
N ASN A 303 -1.18 -0.15 -15.48
CA ASN A 303 -2.26 -0.70 -16.31
C ASN A 303 -3.33 -1.42 -15.48
N SER A 304 -2.90 -2.15 -14.45
CA SER A 304 -3.80 -2.83 -13.51
C SER A 304 -4.65 -1.84 -12.71
N VAL A 305 -4.05 -0.77 -12.17
CA VAL A 305 -4.79 0.30 -11.48
C VAL A 305 -5.78 0.98 -12.44
N ARG A 306 -5.37 1.33 -13.67
CA ARG A 306 -6.29 1.94 -14.65
C ARG A 306 -7.46 1.03 -14.99
N HIS A 307 -7.20 -0.25 -15.18
CA HIS A 307 -8.25 -1.23 -15.45
C HIS A 307 -9.25 -1.30 -14.31
N GLU A 308 -8.77 -1.45 -13.07
CA GLU A 308 -9.62 -1.48 -11.89
C GLU A 308 -10.42 -0.18 -11.72
N MET A 309 -9.81 0.98 -11.95
CA MET A 309 -10.50 2.28 -11.96
C MET A 309 -11.59 2.35 -13.04
N GLY A 310 -11.33 1.79 -14.22
CA GLY A 310 -12.30 1.69 -15.31
C GLY A 310 -13.50 0.80 -14.96
N LEU A 311 -13.27 -0.33 -14.28
CA LEU A 311 -14.35 -1.20 -13.79
C LEU A 311 -15.27 -0.48 -12.79
N ARG A 312 -14.72 0.45 -12.00
CA ARG A 312 -15.50 1.32 -11.09
C ARG A 312 -16.13 2.53 -11.78
N GLY A 313 -16.00 2.64 -13.11
CA GLY A 313 -16.56 3.74 -13.89
C GLY A 313 -15.85 5.08 -13.70
N VAL A 314 -14.62 5.09 -13.16
CA VAL A 314 -13.86 6.34 -12.97
C VAL A 314 -13.16 6.72 -14.28
N PRO A 315 -13.47 7.88 -14.89
CA PRO A 315 -12.82 8.30 -16.13
C PRO A 315 -11.34 8.64 -15.92
N ALA A 316 -10.48 8.28 -16.88
CA ALA A 316 -9.03 8.47 -16.79
C ALA A 316 -8.57 9.94 -16.59
N GLY A 317 -9.43 10.93 -16.91
CA GLY A 317 -9.13 12.35 -16.70
C GLY A 317 -9.32 12.85 -15.26
N PHE A 318 -9.78 12.01 -14.34
CA PHE A 318 -10.09 12.39 -12.95
C PHE A 318 -8.95 12.11 -11.97
N TYR A 319 -7.90 11.43 -12.43
CA TYR A 319 -6.76 11.04 -11.61
C TYR A 319 -5.50 11.01 -12.47
N HIS A 320 -4.34 11.11 -11.81
CA HIS A 320 -3.04 10.90 -12.44
C HIS A 320 -2.35 9.71 -11.79
N ILE A 321 -1.87 8.77 -12.58
CA ILE A 321 -0.97 7.71 -12.09
C ILE A 321 0.44 8.09 -12.49
N LEU A 322 1.36 8.06 -11.54
CA LEU A 322 2.75 8.44 -11.70
C LEU A 322 3.63 7.32 -11.13
N ALA A 323 4.71 6.98 -11.84
CA ALA A 323 5.82 6.30 -11.21
C ALA A 323 6.46 7.26 -10.19
N ALA A 324 6.86 6.75 -9.03
CA ALA A 324 7.73 7.52 -8.15
C ALA A 324 9.01 7.88 -8.94
N PRO A 325 9.42 9.17 -9.01
CA PRO A 325 10.63 9.57 -9.71
C PRO A 325 11.90 8.95 -9.10
N GLY A 326 11.79 8.36 -7.90
CA GLY A 326 12.81 7.49 -7.30
C GLY A 326 14.19 8.13 -7.28
N THR A 327 14.26 9.44 -7.05
CA THR A 327 15.42 10.31 -7.31
C THR A 327 16.28 9.84 -8.46
N ALA A 328 15.78 10.00 -9.69
CA ALA A 328 16.52 9.74 -10.93
C ALA A 328 17.98 10.28 -10.91
N GLY A 329 18.26 11.33 -10.13
CA GLY A 329 19.61 11.84 -9.85
C GLY A 329 20.56 10.81 -9.24
N VAL A 330 20.13 10.01 -8.26
CA VAL A 330 20.96 8.96 -7.63
C VAL A 330 21.34 7.89 -8.64
N GLY A 331 20.34 7.34 -9.35
CA GLY A 331 20.60 6.34 -10.40
C GLY A 331 21.53 6.89 -11.49
N THR A 332 21.36 8.16 -11.86
CA THR A 332 22.25 8.83 -12.83
C THR A 332 23.68 8.96 -12.32
N SER A 333 23.87 9.42 -11.07
CA SER A 333 25.20 9.54 -10.44
C SER A 333 25.91 8.18 -10.40
N ILE A 334 25.21 7.13 -9.96
CA ILE A 334 25.74 5.76 -9.91
C ILE A 334 26.19 5.32 -11.30
N ARG A 335 25.35 5.48 -12.34
CA ARG A 335 25.70 5.09 -13.71
C ARG A 335 26.90 5.87 -14.27
N GLN A 336 27.01 7.17 -13.98
CA GLN A 336 28.12 7.99 -14.43
C GLN A 336 29.46 7.53 -13.84
N ALA A 337 29.48 7.24 -12.52
CA ALA A 337 30.66 6.70 -11.86
C ALA A 337 31.06 5.33 -12.43
N LEU A 338 30.09 4.41 -12.59
CA LEU A 338 30.35 3.08 -13.15
C LEU A 338 30.86 3.13 -14.60
N THR A 339 30.26 4.00 -15.43
CA THR A 339 30.70 4.24 -16.82
C THR A 339 32.14 4.75 -16.88
N SER A 340 32.54 5.54 -15.88
CA SER A 340 33.91 6.05 -15.74
C SER A 340 34.88 5.04 -15.13
N GLY A 341 34.43 3.81 -14.85
CA GLY A 341 35.23 2.75 -14.23
C GLY A 341 35.47 2.96 -12.73
N MET A 342 34.68 3.80 -12.06
CA MET A 342 34.83 4.15 -10.66
C MET A 342 33.78 3.44 -9.78
N VAL A 343 34.08 3.34 -8.48
CA VAL A 343 33.09 2.95 -7.47
C VAL A 343 32.27 4.18 -7.09
N PRO A 344 30.92 4.15 -7.21
CA PRO A 344 30.08 5.28 -6.84
C PRO A 344 30.23 5.69 -5.37
N ASP A 345 30.39 6.98 -5.10
CA ASP A 345 30.44 7.53 -3.74
C ASP A 345 29.04 7.98 -3.28
N ILE A 346 28.76 7.80 -1.99
CA ILE A 346 27.48 8.21 -1.41
C ILE A 346 27.33 9.73 -1.35
N ALA A 347 28.42 10.47 -1.12
CA ALA A 347 28.40 11.93 -1.07
C ALA A 347 27.98 12.51 -2.43
N ASP A 348 28.53 12.00 -3.54
CA ASP A 348 28.14 12.41 -4.89
C ASP A 348 26.64 12.14 -5.16
N CYS A 349 26.13 11.01 -4.66
CA CYS A 349 24.70 10.70 -4.76
C CYS A 349 23.84 11.64 -3.92
N MET A 350 24.30 12.03 -2.73
CA MET A 350 23.63 13.01 -1.87
C MET A 350 23.58 14.39 -2.51
N ASP A 351 24.66 14.80 -3.18
CA ASP A 351 24.72 16.05 -3.93
C ASP A 351 23.76 16.03 -5.13
N ALA A 352 23.70 14.91 -5.87
CA ALA A 352 22.76 14.72 -6.98
C ALA A 352 21.28 14.80 -6.52
N ILE A 353 20.96 14.30 -5.32
CA ILE A 353 19.61 14.46 -4.75
C ILE A 353 19.34 15.92 -4.45
N CYS A 354 20.29 16.63 -3.84
CA CYS A 354 20.13 18.05 -3.54
C CYS A 354 19.91 18.87 -4.82
N GLU A 355 20.57 18.51 -5.92
CA GLU A 355 20.40 19.15 -7.23
C GLU A 355 18.99 18.90 -7.81
N VAL A 356 18.51 17.65 -7.78
CA VAL A 356 17.23 17.27 -8.41
C VAL A 356 16.01 17.67 -7.56
N GLU A 357 16.05 17.45 -6.25
CA GLU A 357 14.90 17.68 -5.35
C GLU A 357 14.93 19.05 -4.68
N GLY A 358 16.09 19.73 -4.68
CA GLY A 358 16.26 21.09 -4.19
C GLY A 358 15.78 21.29 -2.75
N GLU A 359 14.94 22.32 -2.57
CA GLU A 359 14.41 22.71 -1.26
C GLU A 359 13.60 21.60 -0.59
N ARG A 360 12.93 20.74 -1.36
CA ARG A 360 12.12 19.66 -0.82
C ARG A 360 12.96 18.66 -0.03
N TRP A 361 14.06 18.23 -0.63
CA TRP A 361 15.02 17.35 0.02
C TRP A 361 15.71 18.06 1.19
N ALA A 362 16.11 19.32 1.03
CA ALA A 362 16.74 20.09 2.11
C ALA A 362 15.82 20.18 3.34
N MET A 363 14.53 20.47 3.15
CA MET A 363 13.52 20.47 4.22
C MET A 363 13.42 19.11 4.90
N PHE A 364 13.26 18.03 4.13
CA PHE A 364 13.20 16.68 4.67
C PHE A 364 14.46 16.32 5.47
N TYR A 365 15.63 16.52 4.87
CA TYR A 365 16.93 16.16 5.43
C TYR A 365 17.24 16.95 6.72
N SER A 366 16.78 18.21 6.82
CA SER A 366 16.90 19.02 8.03
C SER A 366 16.15 18.45 9.25
N LEU A 367 15.10 17.63 9.02
CA LEU A 367 14.31 16.99 10.07
C LEU A 367 14.92 15.68 10.58
N ILE A 368 16.00 15.21 9.94
CA ILE A 368 16.71 13.97 10.27
C ILE A 368 17.80 14.27 11.31
N PRO A 369 17.76 13.64 12.50
CA PRO A 369 18.85 13.73 13.46
C PRO A 369 20.16 13.24 12.83
N GLU A 370 21.28 13.87 13.19
CA GLU A 370 22.59 13.57 12.61
C GLU A 370 22.97 12.09 12.67
N LYS A 371 22.68 11.42 13.80
CA LYS A 371 22.90 9.99 14.01
C LYS A 371 22.10 9.05 13.09
N ASP A 372 21.01 9.54 12.52
CA ASP A 372 20.10 8.78 11.67
C ASP A 372 20.30 9.11 10.18
N ARG A 373 21.28 9.97 9.85
CA ARG A 373 21.64 10.33 8.47
C ARG A 373 22.30 9.14 7.77
N PRO A 374 22.10 9.01 6.45
CA PRO A 374 22.63 7.89 5.70
C PRO A 374 24.16 7.92 5.67
N CYS A 375 24.78 6.78 5.93
CA CYS A 375 26.24 6.58 5.91
C CYS A 375 26.68 5.54 4.87
N ASP A 376 25.73 4.86 4.23
CA ASP A 376 25.95 3.88 3.17
C ASP A 376 24.72 3.78 2.25
N PHE A 377 24.84 3.12 1.10
CA PHE A 377 23.74 2.97 0.14
C PHE A 377 22.50 2.25 0.73
N ARG A 378 22.70 1.40 1.75
CA ARG A 378 21.61 0.70 2.45
C ARG A 378 20.78 1.65 3.29
N SER A 379 21.42 2.47 4.12
CA SER A 379 20.77 3.48 4.94
C SER A 379 20.16 4.59 4.08
N LEU A 380 20.80 4.94 2.97
CA LEU A 380 20.23 5.85 1.97
C LEU A 380 18.94 5.28 1.36
N GLY A 381 18.97 4.05 0.82
CA GLY A 381 17.79 3.41 0.25
C GLY A 381 16.62 3.31 1.24
N ASN A 382 16.92 2.92 2.49
CA ASN A 382 15.89 2.86 3.54
C ASN A 382 15.29 4.23 3.89
N LEU A 383 16.09 5.29 3.85
CA LEU A 383 15.62 6.65 4.08
C LEU A 383 14.74 7.12 2.90
N PHE A 384 15.06 6.71 1.69
CA PHE A 384 14.32 7.09 0.49
C PHE A 384 12.88 6.58 0.45
N TYR A 385 12.63 5.34 0.87
CA TYR A 385 11.25 4.88 1.02
C TYR A 385 10.41 5.77 1.95
N ILE A 386 11.03 6.35 2.98
CA ILE A 386 10.34 7.29 3.89
C ILE A 386 10.16 8.64 3.20
N TYR A 387 11.18 9.11 2.47
CA TYR A 387 11.11 10.35 1.71
C TYR A 387 9.98 10.31 0.68
N GLU A 388 9.88 9.25 -0.13
CA GLU A 388 8.86 9.11 -1.16
C GLU A 388 7.43 9.21 -0.60
N VAL A 389 7.16 8.57 0.54
CA VAL A 389 5.87 8.67 1.23
C VAL A 389 5.59 10.09 1.73
N VAL A 390 6.61 10.77 2.26
CA VAL A 390 6.46 12.12 2.84
C VAL A 390 6.54 13.21 1.78
N ARG A 391 7.04 12.91 0.57
CA ARG A 391 7.31 13.89 -0.48
C ARG A 391 6.12 14.77 -0.83
N PRO A 392 4.88 14.26 -0.95
CA PRO A 392 3.71 15.11 -1.22
C PRO A 392 3.45 16.15 -0.13
N ALA A 393 3.85 15.88 1.13
CA ALA A 393 3.70 16.81 2.23
C ALA A 393 4.66 18.01 2.17
N LEU A 394 5.73 17.88 1.38
CA LEU A 394 6.81 18.86 1.28
C LEU A 394 6.71 19.70 0.00
N ALA A 395 5.65 19.54 -0.79
CA ALA A 395 5.41 20.39 -1.94
C ALA A 395 5.27 21.85 -1.46
N ALA A 396 6.16 22.72 -1.93
CA ALA A 396 6.01 24.15 -1.77
C ALA A 396 4.99 24.63 -2.82
N LYS A 397 4.09 25.54 -2.43
CA LYS A 397 3.24 26.25 -3.39
C LYS A 397 4.15 26.98 -4.38
N ASN A 398 4.36 26.41 -5.56
CA ASN A 398 5.09 27.07 -6.64
C ASN A 398 4.37 28.39 -6.97
N GLY A 399 4.89 29.50 -6.46
CA GLY A 399 4.75 30.82 -7.07
C GLY A 399 3.35 31.42 -7.20
N SER A 400 2.33 30.98 -6.44
CA SER A 400 1.11 31.82 -6.29
C SER A 400 1.43 33.00 -5.37
N THR A 401 2.15 33.95 -5.94
CA THR A 401 2.24 35.38 -5.59
C THR A 401 1.50 35.75 -4.31
N ALA A 402 2.24 35.80 -3.20
CA ALA A 402 1.85 36.52 -1.99
C ALA A 402 1.67 38.05 -2.21
N ALA A 403 1.65 38.51 -3.47
CA ALA A 403 1.44 39.91 -3.84
C ALA A 403 -0.03 40.37 -3.77
N GLU A 404 -1.00 39.50 -3.46
CA GLU A 404 -2.41 39.91 -3.34
C GLU A 404 -2.96 39.94 -1.91
N LEU A 405 -2.12 39.82 -0.88
CA LEU A 405 -2.57 39.94 0.52
C LEU A 405 -1.75 40.94 1.34
N GLU A 406 -1.45 42.11 0.76
CA GLU A 406 -1.29 43.33 1.55
C GLU A 406 -2.67 43.95 1.81
N VAL A 407 -3.49 43.31 2.63
CA VAL A 407 -4.59 44.00 3.33
C VAL A 407 -4.13 44.27 4.76
N SER A 408 -3.54 45.44 4.89
CA SER A 408 -3.24 46.17 6.12
C SER A 408 -4.29 45.97 7.21
N GLY A 409 -3.88 45.51 8.39
CA GLY A 409 -4.70 45.48 9.60
C GLY A 409 -3.82 45.56 10.85
N PRO A 410 -4.00 46.53 11.75
CA PRO A 410 -2.99 46.90 12.74
C PRO A 410 -3.02 46.05 14.02
N ASN A 411 -1.81 45.83 14.54
CA ASN A 411 -1.41 45.52 15.91
C ASN A 411 -2.52 45.55 16.97
N SER A 412 -2.92 44.38 17.45
CA SER A 412 -3.54 44.22 18.77
C SER A 412 -2.59 43.43 19.65
N ALA A 413 -1.89 44.16 20.52
CA ALA A 413 -1.18 43.59 21.66
C ALA A 413 -2.19 42.90 22.58
N LEU A 414 -2.08 41.59 22.78
CA LEU A 414 -2.79 40.89 23.83
C LEU A 414 -1.86 39.87 24.49
N ASP A 415 -1.51 40.29 25.71
CA ASP A 415 -0.98 39.64 26.90
C ASP A 415 -0.74 38.12 26.94
N ASP A 416 0.44 37.85 27.50
CA ASP A 416 0.82 36.72 28.34
C ASP A 416 -0.35 36.14 29.15
N SER A 417 -0.52 34.81 29.09
CA SER A 417 -0.67 33.95 30.28
C SER A 417 -1.03 32.51 29.92
N SER A 418 -0.40 31.59 30.65
CA SER A 418 -0.83 30.22 30.96
C SER A 418 -0.63 29.10 29.92
N SER A 419 0.54 28.48 30.08
CA SER A 419 0.88 27.06 30.00
C SER A 419 -0.25 26.01 29.83
N SER A 420 0.10 25.00 29.01
CA SER A 420 -0.45 23.65 28.93
C SER A 420 -1.86 23.46 28.37
N GLY A 421 -2.05 23.87 27.11
CA GLY A 421 -3.13 23.39 26.23
C GLY A 421 -2.81 23.56 24.73
N HIS A 422 -1.54 23.81 24.41
CA HIS A 422 -1.13 24.51 23.19
C HIS A 422 -1.30 23.76 21.86
N SER A 423 -1.65 22.47 21.84
CA SER A 423 -1.87 21.77 20.56
C SER A 423 -3.20 22.11 19.91
N ASP A 424 -4.25 22.34 20.70
CA ASP A 424 -5.62 22.38 20.15
C ASP A 424 -6.03 23.79 19.70
N ILE A 425 -5.50 24.82 20.38
CA ILE A 425 -5.73 26.23 19.99
C ILE A 425 -4.96 26.59 18.71
N LEU A 426 -3.77 26.00 18.52
CA LEU A 426 -2.95 26.28 17.34
C LEU A 426 -3.65 25.84 16.04
N ASP A 427 -4.38 24.72 16.06
CA ASP A 427 -5.01 24.17 14.87
C ASP A 427 -6.32 24.87 14.48
N SER A 428 -7.13 25.31 15.46
CA SER A 428 -8.30 26.14 15.17
C SER A 428 -7.90 27.50 14.57
N ALA A 429 -6.79 28.08 15.02
CA ALA A 429 -6.24 29.29 14.40
C ALA A 429 -5.64 29.02 13.01
N LEU A 430 -5.09 27.82 12.78
CA LEU A 430 -4.54 27.41 11.48
C LEU A 430 -5.62 27.17 10.42
N HIS A 431 -6.83 26.72 10.78
CA HIS A 431 -7.96 26.65 9.85
C HIS A 431 -8.30 27.99 9.17
N LEU A 432 -7.85 29.13 9.74
CA LEU A 432 -8.04 30.47 9.19
C LEU A 432 -6.82 30.98 8.40
N LYS A 433 -5.66 30.33 8.46
CA LYS A 433 -4.52 30.74 7.62
C LYS A 433 -4.73 30.21 6.21
N ALA A 434 -5.32 31.04 5.36
CA ALA A 434 -5.58 30.79 3.94
C ALA A 434 -4.35 30.35 3.09
N ASN A 435 -3.15 30.29 3.68
CA ASN A 435 -1.88 30.01 3.00
C ASN A 435 -1.21 28.70 3.43
N VAL A 436 -1.87 27.82 4.20
CA VAL A 436 -1.30 26.51 4.61
C VAL A 436 -1.87 25.39 3.74
N GLU A 437 -1.00 24.63 3.08
CA GLU A 437 -1.41 23.45 2.31
C GLU A 437 -1.81 22.30 3.24
N ARG A 438 -2.82 21.52 2.88
CA ARG A 438 -3.38 20.42 3.66
C ARG A 438 -3.42 19.14 2.82
N PRO A 439 -2.27 18.61 2.43
CA PRO A 439 -2.19 17.40 1.64
C PRO A 439 -2.73 16.19 2.43
N LEU A 440 -3.49 15.33 1.77
CA LEU A 440 -3.83 14.00 2.27
C LEU A 440 -3.00 12.97 1.53
N ILE A 441 -2.26 12.18 2.28
CA ILE A 441 -1.48 11.05 1.79
C ILE A 441 -2.16 9.79 2.30
N MET A 442 -2.47 8.85 1.40
CA MET A 442 -3.01 7.54 1.75
C MET A 442 -2.06 6.48 1.26
N SER A 443 -1.43 5.73 2.15
CA SER A 443 -0.67 4.56 1.74
C SER A 443 -1.58 3.34 1.63
N ILE A 444 -1.49 2.62 0.52
CA ILE A 444 -2.18 1.35 0.30
C ILE A 444 -1.10 0.33 -0.06
N ASP A 445 -0.73 -0.55 0.88
CA ASP A 445 0.45 -1.41 0.72
C ASP A 445 0.35 -2.71 1.51
N ASP A 446 1.38 -3.55 1.43
CA ASP A 446 1.58 -4.69 2.31
C ASP A 446 1.92 -4.25 3.74
N ARG A 447 1.36 -4.97 4.70
CA ARG A 447 1.65 -4.76 6.12
C ARG A 447 3.13 -4.96 6.45
N ALA A 448 3.87 -5.75 5.67
CA ALA A 448 5.31 -5.90 5.83
C ALA A 448 6.05 -4.55 5.81
N GLU A 449 5.53 -3.57 5.07
CA GLU A 449 6.13 -2.24 4.91
C GLU A 449 5.75 -1.24 6.00
N ARG A 450 4.95 -1.66 7.00
CA ARG A 450 4.46 -0.80 8.08
C ARG A 450 5.57 0.02 8.79
N LYS A 451 6.80 -0.51 8.86
CA LYS A 451 7.92 0.21 9.48
C LYS A 451 8.29 1.49 8.72
N ILE A 452 8.19 1.50 7.39
CA ILE A 452 8.43 2.68 6.56
C ILE A 452 7.38 3.73 6.89
N TYR A 453 6.09 3.35 6.83
CA TYR A 453 4.98 4.25 7.07
C TYR A 453 4.91 4.77 8.52
N SER A 454 5.26 3.94 9.51
CA SER A 454 5.36 4.38 10.91
C SER A 454 6.43 5.46 11.10
N LYS A 455 7.57 5.34 10.38
CA LYS A 455 8.60 6.39 10.36
C LYS A 455 8.10 7.62 9.61
N ALA A 456 7.44 7.44 8.47
CA ALA A 456 6.83 8.54 7.72
C ALA A 456 5.84 9.35 8.58
N GLN A 457 4.99 8.70 9.38
CA GLN A 457 4.11 9.38 10.35
C GLN A 457 4.89 10.27 11.34
N ALA A 458 6.06 9.81 11.81
CA ALA A 458 6.88 10.61 12.70
C ALA A 458 7.41 11.88 11.99
N PHE A 459 7.76 11.79 10.70
CA PHE A 459 8.12 12.95 9.89
C PHE A 459 6.93 13.88 9.62
N ILE A 460 5.75 13.35 9.28
CA ILE A 460 4.51 14.12 9.11
C ILE A 460 4.20 14.93 10.38
N LYS A 461 4.37 14.35 11.57
CA LYS A 461 4.22 15.04 12.85
C LYS A 461 5.27 16.15 13.05
N LYS A 462 6.51 15.95 12.58
CA LYS A 462 7.55 16.99 12.62
C LYS A 462 7.23 18.13 11.65
N ILE A 463 6.76 17.82 10.43
CA ILE A 463 6.37 18.82 9.42
C ILE A 463 5.28 19.75 9.96
N ARG A 464 4.21 19.22 10.54
CA ARG A 464 3.14 20.04 11.15
C ARG A 464 3.63 20.99 12.25
N ARG A 465 4.75 20.66 12.90
CA ARG A 465 5.36 21.45 13.98
C ARG A 465 6.46 22.39 13.50
N ALA A 466 6.87 22.26 12.24
CA ALA A 466 7.95 23.03 11.65
C ALA A 466 7.36 24.33 11.06
N PRO A 467 7.52 25.50 11.70
CA PRO A 467 6.89 26.74 11.25
C PRO A 467 7.36 27.20 9.87
N GLN A 468 8.54 26.76 9.43
CA GLN A 468 9.10 27.04 8.11
C GLN A 468 8.46 26.22 6.98
N ILE A 469 7.69 25.17 7.28
CA ILE A 469 7.00 24.36 6.28
C ILE A 469 5.51 24.70 6.35
N PRO A 470 4.95 25.46 5.39
CA PRO A 470 3.55 25.89 5.39
C PRO A 470 2.61 24.75 4.94
N SER A 471 2.74 23.57 5.56
CA SER A 471 2.00 22.36 5.22
C SER A 471 1.48 21.68 6.49
N HIS A 472 0.22 21.26 6.46
CA HIS A 472 -0.45 20.50 7.51
C HIS A 472 -0.90 19.13 6.96
N PRO A 473 0.07 18.25 6.66
CA PRO A 473 -0.17 16.98 5.97
C PRO A 473 -0.86 15.96 6.87
N LEU A 474 -1.69 15.08 6.28
CA LEU A 474 -2.24 13.90 6.94
C LEU A 474 -1.80 12.64 6.20
N LEU A 475 -1.30 11.63 6.93
CA LEU A 475 -1.00 10.31 6.40
C LEU A 475 -1.97 9.28 6.98
N LEU A 476 -2.68 8.55 6.12
CA LEU A 476 -3.52 7.40 6.45
C LEU A 476 -2.88 6.14 5.87
N GLU A 477 -2.80 5.08 6.65
CA GLU A 477 -2.18 3.82 6.23
C GLU A 477 -3.25 2.74 6.15
N LEU A 478 -3.39 2.14 4.98
CA LEU A 478 -4.33 1.07 4.68
C LEU A 478 -3.52 -0.13 4.19
N TYR A 479 -3.64 -1.26 4.87
CA TYR A 479 -2.92 -2.48 4.54
C TYR A 479 -3.91 -3.54 4.09
N SER A 480 -3.76 -4.03 2.86
CA SER A 480 -4.63 -5.06 2.33
C SER A 480 -4.20 -6.45 2.83
N ALA A 481 -5.18 -7.29 3.16
CA ALA A 481 -4.91 -8.64 3.64
C ALA A 481 -4.32 -9.50 2.52
N ARG A 482 -3.11 -10.02 2.72
CA ARG A 482 -2.52 -11.05 1.85
C ARG A 482 -3.47 -12.24 1.72
N ARG A 483 -3.62 -12.77 0.51
CA ARG A 483 -4.43 -13.98 0.25
C ARG A 483 -3.59 -15.25 0.10
N VAL A 484 -2.28 -15.09 -0.11
CA VAL A 484 -1.31 -16.17 -0.27
C VAL A 484 -0.44 -16.28 0.98
N PHE A 485 -0.41 -17.48 1.57
CA PHE A 485 0.42 -17.79 2.74
C PHE A 485 1.31 -19.00 2.45
N ILE A 486 2.63 -18.82 2.55
CA ILE A 486 3.61 -19.89 2.41
C ILE A 486 3.68 -20.66 3.73
N ASN A 487 3.67 -22.01 3.65
CA ASN A 487 3.75 -22.91 4.80
C ASN A 487 2.73 -22.57 5.91
N GLY A 488 1.53 -22.14 5.50
CA GLY A 488 0.47 -21.71 6.41
C GLY A 488 0.82 -20.49 7.28
N ASN A 489 1.82 -19.69 6.88
CA ASN A 489 2.34 -18.55 7.65
C ASN A 489 2.85 -18.93 9.05
N THR A 490 3.28 -20.18 9.25
CA THR A 490 3.75 -20.67 10.55
C THR A 490 4.98 -19.91 11.06
N GLY A 491 5.84 -19.41 10.16
CA GLY A 491 6.96 -18.54 10.51
C GLY A 491 6.63 -17.04 10.59
N GLY A 492 5.42 -16.62 10.22
CA GLY A 492 5.16 -15.21 9.87
C GLY A 492 5.86 -14.80 8.57
N ASP A 493 6.10 -15.77 7.70
CA ASP A 493 6.91 -15.62 6.49
C ASP A 493 6.31 -14.60 5.52
N SER A 494 7.13 -13.67 5.05
CA SER A 494 6.74 -12.79 3.94
C SER A 494 6.78 -13.56 2.64
N LEU A 495 5.79 -13.32 1.77
CA LEU A 495 5.78 -13.85 0.42
C LEU A 495 7.03 -13.36 -0.33
N TYR A 496 7.40 -12.10 -0.16
CA TYR A 496 8.64 -11.53 -0.70
C TYR A 496 9.92 -12.34 -0.36
N TRP A 497 10.03 -12.83 0.89
CA TRP A 497 11.23 -13.56 1.35
C TRP A 497 11.24 -15.01 0.88
N ASN A 498 10.06 -15.64 0.74
CA ASN A 498 9.93 -17.08 0.58
C ASN A 498 9.29 -17.51 -0.74
N ASP A 499 9.08 -16.57 -1.67
CA ASP A 499 8.51 -16.85 -2.98
C ASP A 499 9.32 -17.95 -3.70
N SER A 500 8.67 -19.06 -4.01
CA SER A 500 9.29 -20.18 -4.70
C SER A 500 9.21 -20.09 -6.22
N SER A 501 8.50 -19.09 -6.77
CA SER A 501 8.46 -18.82 -8.22
C SER A 501 9.89 -18.76 -8.82
N PRO A 502 10.07 -19.23 -10.07
CA PRO A 502 9.03 -19.73 -10.99
C PRO A 502 8.62 -21.19 -10.73
N HIS A 503 9.13 -21.84 -9.68
CA HIS A 503 8.78 -23.24 -9.41
C HIS A 503 7.28 -23.35 -9.07
N PRO A 504 6.56 -24.33 -9.68
CA PRO A 504 5.16 -24.56 -9.37
C PRO A 504 4.94 -24.77 -7.87
N LEU A 505 3.85 -24.21 -7.36
CA LEU A 505 3.46 -24.35 -5.96
C LEU A 505 2.62 -25.60 -5.79
N ARG A 506 2.95 -26.42 -4.79
CA ARG A 506 2.03 -27.48 -4.36
C ARG A 506 0.95 -26.88 -3.47
N MET A 507 -0.28 -26.90 -3.98
CA MET A 507 -1.45 -26.52 -3.20
C MET A 507 -1.95 -27.77 -2.46
N ASN A 508 -1.89 -27.78 -1.13
CA ASN A 508 -2.49 -28.88 -0.36
C ASN A 508 -4.01 -28.72 -0.34
N THR A 509 -4.71 -29.49 -1.17
CA THR A 509 -6.17 -29.61 -1.13
C THR A 509 -6.56 -31.00 -0.61
N THR A 510 -7.79 -31.16 -0.11
CA THR A 510 -8.33 -32.48 0.26
C THR A 510 -8.46 -33.43 -0.94
N ALA A 511 -8.49 -32.89 -2.17
CA ALA A 511 -8.60 -33.64 -3.42
C ALA A 511 -7.22 -34.03 -4.03
N GLY A 512 -6.10 -33.67 -3.39
CA GLY A 512 -4.75 -33.90 -3.86
C GLY A 512 -3.87 -32.64 -3.82
N SER A 513 -2.64 -32.76 -4.33
CA SER A 513 -1.66 -31.67 -4.40
C SER A 513 -1.45 -31.21 -5.84
N PRO A 514 -2.41 -30.51 -6.49
CA PRO A 514 -2.14 -29.94 -7.81
C PRO A 514 -0.98 -28.95 -7.69
N GLU A 515 -0.05 -29.05 -8.64
CA GLU A 515 0.98 -28.05 -8.84
C GLU A 515 0.35 -26.88 -9.61
N LEU A 516 0.33 -25.71 -8.98
CA LEU A 516 -0.17 -24.48 -9.57
C LEU A 516 0.99 -23.55 -9.87
N GLU A 517 1.07 -23.10 -11.12
CA GLU A 517 1.91 -21.97 -11.51
C GLU A 517 1.34 -20.66 -10.94
N ALA A 518 2.18 -19.62 -10.92
CA ALA A 518 1.83 -18.34 -10.30
C ALA A 518 0.55 -17.72 -10.89
N PHE A 519 0.37 -17.73 -12.21
CA PHE A 519 -0.88 -17.28 -12.84
C PHE A 519 -2.09 -18.16 -12.52
N GLY A 520 -1.89 -19.47 -12.33
CA GLY A 520 -2.93 -20.38 -11.86
C GLY A 520 -3.42 -20.01 -10.47
N VAL A 521 -2.51 -19.59 -9.60
CA VAL A 521 -2.85 -19.06 -8.27
C VAL A 521 -3.66 -17.77 -8.38
N ILE A 522 -3.23 -16.81 -9.19
CA ILE A 522 -3.97 -15.56 -9.40
C ILE A 522 -5.38 -15.81 -9.93
N ARG A 523 -5.51 -16.71 -10.91
CA ARG A 523 -6.80 -17.10 -11.49
C ARG A 523 -7.77 -17.60 -10.42
N ASN A 524 -7.28 -18.41 -9.48
CA ASN A 524 -8.10 -18.96 -8.40
C ASN A 524 -8.47 -17.92 -7.33
N LEU A 525 -7.67 -16.87 -7.14
CA LEU A 525 -7.84 -15.88 -6.08
C LEU A 525 -8.55 -14.59 -6.50
N TYR A 526 -8.34 -14.17 -7.75
CA TYR A 526 -8.76 -12.89 -8.29
C TYR A 526 -9.58 -13.04 -9.59
N GLY A 527 -9.85 -14.29 -10.01
CA GLY A 527 -10.64 -14.58 -11.18
C GLY A 527 -9.82 -14.66 -12.48
N ASN A 528 -10.47 -15.19 -13.52
CA ASN A 528 -9.84 -15.43 -14.81
C ASN A 528 -9.40 -14.14 -15.52
N ASP A 529 -10.24 -13.12 -15.49
CA ASP A 529 -9.97 -11.87 -16.20
C ASP A 529 -8.75 -11.14 -15.63
N CYS A 530 -8.61 -11.12 -14.29
CA CYS A 530 -7.42 -10.58 -13.62
C CYS A 530 -6.14 -11.31 -14.06
N ALA A 531 -6.15 -12.65 -14.02
CA ALA A 531 -4.98 -13.45 -14.40
C ALA A 531 -4.59 -13.27 -15.87
N GLN A 532 -5.58 -13.27 -16.78
CA GLN A 532 -5.35 -13.05 -18.21
C GLN A 532 -4.83 -11.64 -18.50
N ASN A 533 -5.38 -10.61 -17.85
CA ASN A 533 -4.92 -9.24 -18.02
C ASN A 533 -3.48 -9.06 -17.52
N LEU A 534 -3.14 -9.60 -16.35
CA LEU A 534 -1.76 -9.55 -15.86
C LEU A 534 -0.81 -10.28 -16.81
N GLN A 535 -1.16 -11.48 -17.29
CA GLN A 535 -0.34 -12.22 -18.24
C GLN A 535 -0.09 -11.42 -19.52
N ARG A 536 -1.15 -10.80 -20.06
CA ARG A 536 -1.07 -9.93 -21.24
C ARG A 536 -0.19 -8.71 -20.98
N TRP A 537 -0.39 -7.98 -19.89
CA TRP A 537 0.38 -6.77 -19.60
C TRP A 537 1.86 -7.07 -19.35
N PHE A 538 2.20 -8.17 -18.69
CA PHE A 538 3.61 -8.60 -18.56
C PHE A 538 4.23 -8.93 -19.93
N SER A 539 3.47 -9.60 -20.80
CA SER A 539 3.91 -9.87 -22.18
C SER A 539 4.13 -8.58 -22.97
N GLU A 540 3.20 -7.62 -22.87
CA GLU A 540 3.28 -6.30 -23.53
C GLU A 540 4.46 -5.47 -22.99
N ALA A 541 4.82 -5.64 -21.73
CA ALA A 541 6.01 -5.04 -21.12
C ALA A 541 7.33 -5.77 -21.49
N GLY A 542 7.27 -6.82 -22.32
CA GLY A 542 8.46 -7.56 -22.75
C GLY A 542 9.02 -8.53 -21.71
N VAL A 543 8.22 -8.91 -20.70
CA VAL A 543 8.58 -9.97 -19.77
C VAL A 543 8.18 -11.31 -20.38
N ASN A 544 9.07 -12.32 -20.27
CA ASN A 544 8.73 -13.67 -20.70
C ASN A 544 7.65 -14.25 -19.77
N VAL A 545 6.57 -14.73 -20.35
CA VAL A 545 5.44 -15.33 -19.64
C VAL A 545 5.18 -16.70 -20.26
N SER A 546 5.57 -17.75 -19.56
CA SER A 546 5.32 -19.13 -19.99
C SER A 546 3.82 -19.33 -20.29
N GLY A 547 3.52 -19.94 -21.44
CA GLY A 547 2.15 -20.17 -21.93
C GLY A 547 1.65 -19.21 -23.03
N HIS A 548 2.49 -18.33 -23.57
CA HIS A 548 2.23 -17.56 -24.81
C HIS A 548 3.28 -17.87 -25.88
N THR A 549 3.18 -19.05 -26.48
CA THR A 549 3.64 -19.37 -27.85
C THR A 549 2.62 -20.31 -28.45
#